data_AF-A0A9E0MN88-F1
#
_entry.id   AF-A0A9E0MN88-F1
#
_cell.length_a   1.000
_cell.length_b   1.000
_cell.length_c   1.000
_cell.angle_alpha   90.00
_cell.angle_beta   90.00
_cell.angle_gamma   90.00
#
_symmetry.space_group_name_H-M   'P 1'
#
loop_
_entity.id
_entity.type
_entity.pdbx_description
1 polymer ?
#
loop_
_entity_poly.entity_id
_entity_poly.type
_entity_poly.pdbx_seq_one_letter_code
_entity_poly.pdbx_strand_id
1 'polypeptide(L)'
;MTAHDRLWRALAGSDGARPGLPCNELLAPVPLAALVVVALNDWWWKPTGALPAWATGKLSDVAGVIALPLVLTGVTGLATRGLARLGAPLDWTLRRWKLAVAIAATIVAVAVTKLSGTAAAAVAAALGDGHRIVADPTDLLAVPAVVVAWWHGRRTLARVPYGRIAWLRARRGGEAGAAGAAEGLADCVAAGAEAAAVARLAKAIEADDDAAIEAAVAAVRG
;
A
#
# COMPACT_ATOMS: atom_id res chain seq x y z
N MET A 1 -3.87 19.21 -12.54
CA MET A 1 -2.91 18.09 -12.43
C MET A 1 -1.80 18.49 -11.48
N THR A 2 -1.61 17.76 -10.38
CA THR A 2 -0.67 18.17 -9.32
C THR A 2 0.78 17.81 -9.67
N ALA A 3 1.77 18.41 -9.00
CA ALA A 3 3.19 18.04 -9.18
C ALA A 3 3.45 16.55 -8.83
N HIS A 4 2.71 16.05 -7.84
CA HIS A 4 2.68 14.64 -7.45
C HIS A 4 2.25 13.73 -8.59
N ASP A 5 1.17 14.08 -9.30
CA ASP A 5 0.67 13.28 -10.43
C ASP A 5 1.68 13.20 -11.58
N ARG A 6 2.43 14.29 -11.83
CA ARG A 6 3.47 14.34 -12.87
C ARG A 6 4.66 13.43 -12.54
N LEU A 7 5.17 13.52 -11.31
CA LEU A 7 6.25 12.67 -10.83
C LEU A 7 5.83 11.20 -10.87
N TRP A 8 4.60 10.90 -10.46
CA TRP A 8 4.06 9.54 -10.49
C TRP A 8 3.90 8.98 -11.89
N ARG A 9 3.37 9.76 -12.85
CA ARG A 9 3.30 9.32 -14.24
C ARG A 9 4.69 9.02 -14.81
N ALA A 10 5.70 9.77 -14.40
CA ALA A 10 7.09 9.52 -14.82
C ALA A 10 7.68 8.24 -14.19
N LEU A 11 7.46 8.00 -12.90
CA LEU A 11 8.06 6.87 -12.17
C LEU A 11 7.31 5.55 -12.36
N ALA A 12 5.98 5.58 -12.28
CA ALA A 12 5.15 4.38 -12.27
C ALA A 12 4.40 4.17 -13.58
N GLY A 13 4.32 5.17 -14.45
CA GLY A 13 3.45 5.18 -15.63
C GLY A 13 2.06 5.75 -15.33
N SER A 14 1.23 5.88 -16.37
CA SER A 14 -0.18 6.24 -16.29
C SER A 14 -1.04 5.06 -16.66
N ASP A 15 -2.15 4.79 -15.97
CA ASP A 15 -3.08 3.69 -16.33
C ASP A 15 -3.75 3.80 -17.73
N GLY A 16 -3.33 4.75 -18.58
CA GLY A 16 -3.55 4.71 -20.02
C GLY A 16 -2.64 3.69 -20.72
N ALA A 17 -1.88 4.09 -21.73
CA ALA A 17 -1.12 3.17 -22.62
C ALA A 17 -0.12 2.20 -21.93
N ARG A 18 0.27 2.43 -20.66
CA ARG A 18 1.17 1.53 -19.91
C ARG A 18 0.73 1.34 -18.46
N PRO A 19 0.43 0.10 -18.01
CA PRO A 19 -0.07 -0.13 -16.66
C PRO A 19 0.85 0.40 -15.57
N GLY A 20 0.30 1.21 -14.67
CA GLY A 20 1.01 1.76 -13.52
C GLY A 20 1.61 0.68 -12.60
N LEU A 21 2.62 1.00 -11.80
CA LEU A 21 3.09 0.10 -10.74
C LEU A 21 2.06 0.00 -9.59
N PRO A 22 1.73 -1.21 -9.10
CA PRO A 22 0.74 -1.41 -8.04
C PRO A 22 1.36 -1.19 -6.64
N CYS A 23 1.93 -0.01 -6.42
CA CYS A 23 2.55 0.38 -5.16
C CYS A 23 2.33 1.88 -4.86
N ASN A 24 1.25 2.44 -5.37
CA ASN A 24 0.98 3.87 -5.30
C ASN A 24 0.67 4.36 -3.88
N GLU A 25 0.11 3.49 -3.06
CA GLU A 25 -0.04 3.73 -1.63
C GLU A 25 1.33 3.88 -0.95
N LEU A 26 2.35 3.12 -1.35
CA LEU A 26 3.67 3.08 -0.71
C LEU A 26 4.56 4.27 -1.06
N LEU A 27 4.56 4.74 -2.31
CA LEU A 27 5.43 5.87 -2.71
C LEU A 27 4.77 7.24 -2.52
N ALA A 28 3.71 7.30 -1.72
CA ALA A 28 3.10 8.55 -1.32
C ALA A 28 3.92 9.26 -0.21
N PRO A 29 3.74 10.57 0.00
CA PRO A 29 4.57 11.33 0.94
C PRO A 29 4.56 10.79 2.37
N VAL A 30 3.40 10.34 2.87
CA VAL A 30 3.25 9.83 4.24
C VAL A 30 4.10 8.58 4.50
N PRO A 31 3.94 7.47 3.75
CA PRO A 31 4.79 6.30 3.92
C PRO A 31 6.26 6.56 3.60
N LEU A 32 6.57 7.38 2.60
CA LEU A 32 7.96 7.76 2.32
C LEU A 32 8.59 8.51 3.50
N ALA A 33 7.86 9.46 4.10
CA ALA A 33 8.32 10.16 5.29
C ALA A 33 8.53 9.19 6.46
N ALA A 34 7.61 8.25 6.68
CA ALA A 34 7.76 7.22 7.71
C ALA A 34 9.01 6.34 7.48
N LEU A 35 9.26 5.91 6.23
CA LEU A 35 10.47 5.15 5.87
C LEU A 35 11.74 5.97 6.05
N VAL A 36 11.73 7.25 5.67
CA VAL A 36 12.86 8.17 5.90
C VAL A 36 13.13 8.33 7.39
N VAL A 37 12.08 8.47 8.21
CA VAL A 37 12.21 8.54 9.68
C VAL A 37 12.86 7.26 10.21
N VAL A 38 12.42 6.08 9.78
CA VAL A 38 13.04 4.80 10.18
C VAL A 38 14.52 4.77 9.77
N ALA A 39 14.84 5.11 8.53
CA ALA A 39 16.21 5.08 8.01
C ALA A 39 17.14 6.04 8.76
N LEU A 40 16.72 7.30 8.96
CA LEU A 40 17.49 8.29 9.73
C LEU A 40 17.66 7.87 11.19
N ASN A 41 16.60 7.31 11.78
CA ASN A 41 16.63 6.84 13.16
C ASN A 41 17.61 5.69 13.36
N ASP A 42 17.61 4.71 12.46
CA ASP A 42 18.40 3.48 12.60
C ASP A 42 19.85 3.66 12.14
N TRP A 43 20.10 4.47 11.11
CA TRP A 43 21.45 4.66 10.57
C TRP A 43 22.20 5.84 11.14
N TRP A 44 21.50 6.84 11.68
CA TRP A 44 22.13 8.05 12.19
C TRP A 44 21.87 8.25 13.68
N TRP A 45 20.62 8.42 14.11
CA TRP A 45 20.34 8.86 15.48
C TRP A 45 20.69 7.80 16.53
N LYS A 46 20.37 6.53 16.30
CA LYS A 46 20.74 5.44 17.21
C LYS A 46 22.27 5.26 17.29
N PRO A 47 23.04 5.17 16.19
CA PRO A 47 24.49 5.01 16.27
C PRO A 47 25.24 6.21 16.87
N THR A 48 24.77 7.44 16.60
CA THR A 48 25.44 8.65 17.09
C THR A 48 25.05 9.02 18.52
N GLY A 49 23.98 8.44 19.07
CA GLY A 49 23.42 8.84 20.36
C GLY A 49 22.85 10.26 20.35
N ALA A 50 22.53 10.82 19.18
CA ALA A 50 22.04 12.20 19.04
C ALA A 50 20.69 12.44 19.74
N LEU A 51 19.92 11.39 20.01
CA LEU A 51 18.64 11.42 20.71
C LEU A 51 18.61 10.36 21.82
N PRO A 52 17.83 10.57 22.90
CA PRO A 52 17.64 9.57 23.94
C PRO A 52 17.14 8.24 23.36
N ALA A 53 17.68 7.12 23.84
CA ALA A 53 17.35 5.78 23.33
C ALA A 53 15.85 5.45 23.41
N TRP A 54 15.15 5.96 24.42
CA TRP A 54 13.71 5.77 24.54
C TRP A 54 12.94 6.49 23.41
N ALA A 55 13.39 7.68 23.00
CA ALA A 55 12.72 8.47 21.96
C ALA A 55 12.91 7.86 20.58
N THR A 56 14.13 7.39 20.27
CA THR A 56 14.43 6.72 18.99
C THR A 56 13.76 5.36 18.87
N GLY A 57 13.53 4.66 19.99
CA GLY A 57 12.69 3.46 20.05
C GLY A 57 11.26 3.75 19.61
N LYS A 58 10.56 4.64 20.33
CA LYS A 58 9.14 4.94 20.06
C LYS A 58 8.91 5.55 18.67
N LEU A 59 9.82 6.41 18.21
CA LEU A 59 9.72 7.01 16.88
C LEU A 59 9.77 5.95 15.78
N SER A 60 10.67 4.97 15.92
CA SER A 60 10.77 3.83 15.01
C SER A 60 9.52 2.97 15.03
N ASP A 61 8.93 2.73 16.21
CA ASP A 61 7.72 1.93 16.33
C ASP A 61 6.54 2.61 15.63
N VAL A 62 6.32 3.90 15.88
CA VAL A 62 5.26 4.67 15.20
C VAL A 62 5.47 4.68 13.69
N ALA A 63 6.68 5.00 13.23
CA ALA A 63 6.99 5.06 11.81
C ALA A 63 6.87 3.68 11.13
N GLY A 64 7.34 2.63 11.79
CA GLY A 64 7.23 1.25 11.34
C GLY A 64 5.77 0.80 11.22
N VAL A 65 4.94 1.08 12.22
CA VAL A 65 3.51 0.74 12.23
C VAL A 65 2.73 1.46 11.12
N ILE A 66 3.14 2.68 10.75
CA ILE A 66 2.57 3.42 9.61
C ILE A 66 3.03 2.82 8.27
N ALA A 67 4.34 2.57 8.13
CA ALA A 67 4.93 2.19 6.85
C ALA A 67 4.70 0.71 6.50
N LEU A 68 4.86 -0.20 7.46
CA LEU A 68 4.87 -1.64 7.25
C LEU A 68 3.63 -2.18 6.51
N PRO A 69 2.37 -1.86 6.87
CA PRO A 69 1.22 -2.36 6.13
C PRO A 69 1.22 -1.92 4.66
N LEU A 70 1.72 -0.72 4.36
CA LEU A 70 1.79 -0.17 2.99
C LEU A 70 2.96 -0.78 2.21
N VAL A 71 4.07 -1.09 2.89
CA VAL A 71 5.15 -1.90 2.32
C VAL A 71 4.64 -3.29 1.95
N LEU A 72 3.90 -3.94 2.85
CA LEU A 72 3.34 -5.27 2.61
C LEU A 72 2.40 -5.30 1.41
N THR A 73 1.50 -4.31 1.28
CA THR A 73 0.61 -4.25 0.10
C THR A 73 1.39 -3.97 -1.19
N GLY A 74 2.37 -3.05 -1.16
CA GLY A 74 3.19 -2.74 -2.33
C GLY A 74 4.05 -3.92 -2.79
N VAL A 75 4.71 -4.62 -1.86
CA VAL A 75 5.51 -5.82 -2.18
C VAL A 75 4.62 -6.93 -2.71
N THR A 76 3.46 -7.15 -2.07
CA THR A 76 2.50 -8.18 -2.53
C THR A 76 1.96 -7.84 -3.91
N GLY A 77 1.65 -6.57 -4.19
CA GLY A 77 1.22 -6.09 -5.51
C GLY A 77 2.29 -6.30 -6.58
N LEU A 78 3.55 -5.98 -6.29
CA LEU A 78 4.67 -6.20 -7.21
C LEU A 78 4.94 -7.69 -7.46
N ALA A 79 4.93 -8.52 -6.42
CA ALA A 79 5.14 -9.96 -6.53
C ALA A 79 4.02 -10.62 -7.35
N THR A 80 2.77 -10.32 -7.04
CA THR A 80 1.61 -10.85 -7.78
C THR A 80 1.55 -10.33 -9.22
N ARG A 81 2.02 -9.10 -9.50
CA ARG A 81 2.20 -8.61 -10.87
C ARG A 81 3.26 -9.43 -11.62
N GLY A 82 4.36 -9.77 -10.96
CA GLY A 82 5.40 -10.64 -11.52
C GLY A 82 4.84 -12.01 -11.89
N LEU A 83 4.11 -12.64 -10.97
CA LEU A 83 3.45 -13.93 -11.22
C LEU A 83 2.39 -13.84 -12.32
N ALA A 84 1.63 -12.74 -12.39
CA ALA A 84 0.65 -12.55 -13.45
C ALA A 84 1.28 -12.42 -14.85
N ARG A 85 2.48 -11.85 -14.94
CA ARG A 85 3.26 -11.85 -16.19
C ARG A 85 3.70 -13.25 -16.61
N LEU A 86 3.76 -14.20 -15.67
CA LEU A 86 4.02 -15.61 -15.92
C LEU A 86 2.73 -16.41 -16.20
N GLY A 87 1.58 -15.74 -16.33
CA GLY A 87 0.29 -16.36 -16.66
C GLY A 87 -0.59 -16.70 -15.46
N ALA A 88 -0.19 -16.40 -14.23
CA ALA A 88 -1.04 -16.63 -13.07
C ALA A 88 -2.25 -15.65 -13.06
N PRO A 89 -3.50 -16.11 -12.87
CA PRO A 89 -4.70 -15.26 -12.87
C PRO A 89 -4.89 -14.53 -11.53
N LEU A 90 -3.85 -13.83 -11.06
CA LEU A 90 -3.83 -13.15 -9.77
C LEU A 90 -4.27 -11.71 -9.90
N ASP A 91 -4.91 -11.18 -8.86
CA ASP A 91 -5.12 -9.74 -8.72
C ASP A 91 -3.85 -9.11 -8.14
N TRP A 92 -3.19 -8.26 -8.90
CA TRP A 92 -1.98 -7.55 -8.47
C TRP A 92 -2.22 -6.14 -7.96
N THR A 93 -3.47 -5.72 -7.84
CA THR A 93 -3.84 -4.34 -7.49
C THR A 93 -4.08 -4.24 -5.98
N LEU A 94 -3.95 -3.03 -5.42
CA LEU A 94 -4.34 -2.77 -4.04
C LEU A 94 -5.84 -3.01 -3.88
N ARG A 95 -6.25 -3.79 -2.88
CA ARG A 95 -7.65 -4.07 -2.53
C ARG A 95 -7.90 -3.69 -1.08
N ARG A 96 -9.14 -3.32 -0.76
CA ARG A 96 -9.54 -3.02 0.64
C ARG A 96 -9.21 -4.18 1.59
N TRP A 97 -9.48 -5.42 1.19
CA TRP A 97 -9.19 -6.60 2.02
C TRP A 97 -7.69 -6.84 2.18
N LYS A 98 -6.88 -6.62 1.12
CA LYS A 98 -5.40 -6.74 1.21
C LYS A 98 -4.84 -5.73 2.20
N LEU A 99 -5.34 -4.49 2.16
CA LEU A 99 -4.97 -3.46 3.13
C LEU A 99 -5.35 -3.87 4.56
N ALA A 100 -6.56 -4.39 4.76
CA ALA A 100 -7.00 -4.86 6.07
C ALA A 100 -6.14 -6.03 6.60
N VAL A 101 -5.83 -7.00 5.73
CA VAL A 101 -4.93 -8.12 6.06
C VAL A 101 -3.52 -7.63 6.40
N ALA A 102 -2.96 -6.70 5.62
CA ALA A 102 -1.65 -6.13 5.88
C ALA A 102 -1.60 -5.37 7.22
N ILE A 103 -2.66 -4.63 7.56
CA ILE A 103 -2.79 -3.96 8.85
C ILE A 103 -2.89 -4.98 9.98
N ALA A 104 -3.76 -5.99 9.85
CA ALA A 104 -3.90 -7.04 10.85
C ALA A 104 -2.56 -7.78 11.07
N ALA A 105 -1.87 -8.14 9.99
CA ALA A 105 -0.56 -8.78 10.04
C ALA A 105 0.47 -7.88 10.75
N THR A 106 0.46 -6.57 10.48
CA THR A 106 1.34 -5.60 11.16
C THR A 106 1.04 -5.57 12.67
N ILE A 107 -0.23 -5.43 13.06
CA ILE A 107 -0.64 -5.39 14.47
C ILE A 107 -0.20 -6.67 15.19
N VAL A 108 -0.44 -7.84 14.58
CA VAL A 108 -0.05 -9.13 15.14
C VAL A 108 1.47 -9.23 15.25
N ALA A 109 2.21 -8.87 14.21
CA ALA A 109 3.68 -8.91 14.23
C ALA A 109 4.26 -8.03 15.33
N VAL A 110 3.74 -6.81 15.48
CA VAL A 110 4.14 -5.88 16.56
C VAL A 110 3.76 -6.44 17.92
N ALA A 111 2.52 -6.90 18.11
CA ALA A 111 2.08 -7.47 19.38
C ALA A 111 2.94 -8.68 19.80
N VAL A 112 3.16 -9.61 18.88
CA VAL A 112 3.96 -10.82 19.15
C VAL A 112 5.41 -10.47 19.48
N THR A 113 6.04 -9.59 18.71
CA THR A 113 7.45 -9.20 18.94
C THR A 113 7.64 -8.36 20.20
N LYS A 114 6.66 -7.54 20.59
CA LYS A 114 6.77 -6.67 21.77
C LYS A 114 6.32 -7.33 23.07
N LEU A 115 5.49 -8.37 23.00
CA LEU A 115 5.02 -9.12 24.17
C LEU A 115 5.79 -10.42 24.44
N SER A 116 6.49 -10.98 23.44
CA SER A 116 7.25 -12.23 23.58
C SER A 116 8.73 -12.01 23.29
N GLY A 117 9.57 -12.13 24.33
CA GLY A 117 11.02 -12.09 24.19
C GLY A 117 11.56 -13.18 23.25
N THR A 118 10.93 -14.37 23.23
CA THR A 118 11.30 -15.45 22.31
C THR A 118 11.03 -15.07 20.85
N ALA A 119 9.86 -14.47 20.57
CA ALA A 119 9.54 -14.03 19.23
C ALA A 119 10.44 -12.85 18.81
N ALA A 120 10.70 -11.91 19.71
CA ALA A 120 11.64 -10.82 19.50
C ALA A 120 13.04 -11.34 19.12
N ALA A 121 13.55 -12.32 19.86
CA ALA A 121 14.83 -12.95 19.58
C ALA A 121 14.85 -13.70 18.25
N ALA A 122 13.78 -14.43 17.92
CA ALA A 122 13.65 -15.14 16.64
C ALA A 122 13.65 -14.19 15.44
N VAL A 123 12.91 -13.07 15.54
CA VAL A 123 12.90 -12.04 14.49
C VAL A 123 14.25 -11.33 14.40
N ALA A 124 14.87 -11.01 15.53
CA ALA A 124 16.21 -10.42 15.54
C ALA A 124 17.24 -11.34 14.86
N ALA A 125 17.21 -12.64 15.16
CA ALA A 125 18.08 -13.62 14.51
C ALA A 125 17.83 -13.72 13.00
N ALA A 126 16.57 -13.62 12.56
CA ALA A 126 16.22 -13.62 11.14
C ALA A 126 16.71 -12.38 10.38
N LEU A 127 16.91 -11.25 11.07
CA LEU A 127 17.47 -10.02 10.49
C LEU A 127 19.01 -10.03 10.41
N GLY A 128 19.67 -10.96 11.09
CA GLY A 128 21.13 -11.14 11.09
C GLY A 128 21.83 -10.61 12.34
N ASP A 129 23.15 -10.76 12.36
CA ASP A 129 23.99 -10.42 13.51
C ASP A 129 23.98 -8.91 13.81
N GLY A 130 23.91 -8.57 15.10
CA GLY A 130 23.93 -7.18 15.59
C GLY A 130 22.55 -6.54 15.80
N HIS A 131 21.46 -7.21 15.41
CA HIS A 131 20.12 -6.74 15.70
C HIS A 131 19.64 -7.21 17.09
N ARG A 132 19.09 -6.29 17.87
CA ARG A 132 18.44 -6.60 19.15
C ARG A 132 17.05 -5.98 19.17
N ILE A 133 16.03 -6.83 19.27
CA ILE A 133 14.65 -6.41 19.49
C ILE A 133 14.35 -6.60 20.98
N VAL A 134 14.06 -5.50 21.66
CA VAL A 134 13.65 -5.52 23.06
C VAL A 134 12.13 -5.66 23.11
N ALA A 135 11.65 -6.64 23.88
CA ALA A 135 10.23 -6.78 24.19
C ALA A 135 9.85 -5.73 25.24
N ASP A 136 9.15 -4.68 24.80
CA ASP A 136 8.60 -3.63 25.66
C ASP A 136 7.10 -3.47 25.36
N PRO A 137 6.20 -3.87 26.26
CA PRO A 137 4.75 -3.74 26.06
C PRO A 137 4.29 -2.30 25.84
N THR A 138 5.04 -1.30 26.29
CA THR A 138 4.70 0.11 26.08
C THR A 138 4.88 0.53 24.61
N ASP A 139 5.57 -0.25 23.78
CA ASP A 139 5.64 -0.05 22.33
C ASP A 139 4.28 -0.28 21.65
N LEU A 140 3.34 -0.99 22.31
CA LEU A 140 1.97 -1.16 21.80
C LEU A 140 1.20 0.17 21.73
N LEU A 141 1.67 1.22 22.42
CA LEU A 141 1.14 2.57 22.26
C LEU A 141 1.34 3.13 20.85
N ALA A 142 2.23 2.54 20.04
CA ALA A 142 2.37 2.88 18.63
C ALA A 142 1.27 2.27 17.73
N VAL A 143 0.60 1.21 18.16
CA VAL A 143 -0.41 0.48 17.36
C VAL A 143 -1.51 1.40 16.82
N PRO A 144 -2.08 2.36 17.57
CA PRO A 144 -3.05 3.30 17.03
C PRO A 144 -2.58 4.05 15.77
N ALA A 145 -1.28 4.19 15.53
CA ALA A 145 -0.74 4.81 14.33
C ALA A 145 -1.09 4.06 13.03
N VAL A 146 -1.52 2.79 13.08
CA VAL A 146 -2.06 2.07 11.90
C VAL A 146 -3.26 2.78 11.27
N VAL A 147 -3.97 3.62 12.02
CA VAL A 147 -5.08 4.44 11.51
C VAL A 147 -4.59 5.34 10.37
N VAL A 148 -3.35 5.86 10.45
CA VAL A 148 -2.75 6.67 9.38
C VAL A 148 -2.56 5.83 8.11
N ALA A 149 -2.07 4.59 8.25
CA ALA A 149 -1.93 3.66 7.13
C ALA A 149 -3.28 3.30 6.50
N TRP A 150 -4.29 3.01 7.33
CA TRP A 150 -5.66 2.74 6.87
C TRP A 150 -6.25 3.93 6.11
N TRP A 151 -6.17 5.11 6.71
CA TRP A 151 -6.67 6.36 6.14
C TRP A 151 -6.02 6.66 4.79
N HIS A 152 -4.70 6.50 4.70
CA HIS A 152 -3.93 6.72 3.49
C HIS A 152 -4.24 5.68 2.41
N GLY A 153 -4.24 4.39 2.76
CA GLY A 153 -4.58 3.31 1.85
C GLY A 153 -6.03 3.42 1.34
N ARG A 154 -6.96 3.83 2.20
CA ARG A 154 -8.36 4.10 1.82
C ARG A 154 -8.47 5.28 0.85
N ARG A 155 -7.76 6.39 1.08
CA ARG A 155 -7.70 7.51 0.12
C ARG A 155 -7.14 7.07 -1.23
N THR A 156 -6.12 6.22 -1.21
CA THR A 156 -5.52 5.64 -2.41
C THR A 156 -6.53 4.77 -3.18
N LEU A 157 -7.31 3.95 -2.48
CA LEU A 157 -8.38 3.14 -3.06
C LEU A 157 -9.49 4.00 -3.66
N ALA A 158 -9.92 5.06 -2.96
CA ALA A 158 -10.97 5.97 -3.46
C ALA A 158 -10.59 6.65 -4.79
N ARG A 159 -9.29 6.80 -5.06
CA ARG A 159 -8.75 7.38 -6.30
C ARG A 159 -8.48 6.36 -7.41
N VAL A 160 -8.93 5.12 -7.23
CA VAL A 160 -8.67 3.96 -8.11
C VAL A 160 -7.16 3.69 -8.21
N PRO A 161 -6.67 2.61 -7.55
CA PRO A 161 -5.24 2.29 -7.54
C PRO A 161 -4.66 2.10 -8.93
N TYR A 162 -3.38 2.42 -9.07
CA TYR A 162 -2.66 2.16 -10.31
C TYR A 162 -2.63 0.66 -10.63
N GLY A 163 -2.70 0.34 -11.92
CA GLY A 163 -2.82 -1.02 -12.44
C GLY A 163 -4.23 -1.61 -12.41
N ARG A 164 -5.21 -0.97 -11.73
CA ARG A 164 -6.58 -1.51 -11.61
C ARG A 164 -7.29 -1.59 -12.95
N ILE A 165 -7.19 -0.55 -13.77
CA ILE A 165 -7.83 -0.50 -15.09
C ILE A 165 -7.26 -1.57 -16.02
N ALA A 166 -5.92 -1.66 -16.07
CA ALA A 166 -5.24 -2.69 -16.84
C ALA A 166 -5.62 -4.11 -16.39
N TRP A 167 -5.73 -4.34 -15.08
CA TRP A 167 -6.20 -5.63 -14.55
C TRP A 167 -7.63 -5.95 -14.98
N LEU A 168 -8.55 -4.97 -14.93
CA LEU A 168 -9.95 -5.14 -15.37
C LEU A 168 -10.04 -5.45 -16.87
N ARG A 169 -9.28 -4.73 -17.71
CA ARG A 169 -9.22 -4.98 -19.17
C ARG A 169 -8.67 -6.38 -19.47
N ALA A 170 -7.59 -6.79 -18.80
CA ALA A 170 -7.00 -8.11 -18.98
C ALA A 170 -7.98 -9.24 -18.61
N ARG A 171 -8.76 -9.05 -17.54
CA ARG A 171 -9.74 -10.03 -17.07
C ARG A 171 -10.94 -10.19 -18.03
N ARG A 172 -11.35 -9.12 -18.71
CA ARG A 172 -12.43 -9.15 -19.71
C ARG A 172 -12.12 -10.07 -20.89
N GLY A 173 -10.85 -10.15 -21.30
CA GLY A 173 -10.41 -11.00 -22.41
C GLY A 173 -10.24 -12.48 -22.07
N GLY A 174 -10.37 -12.88 -20.79
CA GLY A 174 -10.19 -14.25 -20.33
C GLY A 174 -11.50 -14.95 -19.96
N GLU A 175 -11.48 -16.29 -19.91
CA GLU A 175 -12.64 -17.15 -19.58
C GLU A 175 -13.27 -16.88 -18.18
N ALA A 176 -12.55 -16.18 -17.28
CA ALA A 176 -13.00 -15.83 -15.93
C ALA A 176 -13.89 -14.56 -15.85
N GLY A 177 -14.41 -14.08 -16.99
CA GLY A 177 -15.08 -12.79 -17.21
C GLY A 177 -16.49 -12.61 -16.64
N ALA A 178 -16.85 -13.26 -15.52
CA ALA A 178 -18.19 -13.13 -14.94
C ALA A 178 -18.42 -11.82 -14.15
N ALA A 179 -17.37 -11.24 -13.55
CA ALA A 179 -17.46 -9.99 -12.78
C ALA A 179 -17.20 -8.77 -13.67
N GLY A 180 -18.19 -7.88 -13.77
CA GLY A 180 -18.11 -6.64 -14.54
C GLY A 180 -17.14 -5.61 -13.93
N ALA A 181 -16.81 -4.56 -14.69
CA ALA A 181 -15.91 -3.51 -14.23
C ALA A 181 -16.45 -2.79 -12.97
N ALA A 182 -17.77 -2.69 -12.86
CA ALA A 182 -18.44 -2.12 -11.69
C ALA A 182 -18.16 -2.91 -10.41
N GLU A 183 -18.27 -4.24 -10.44
CA GLU A 183 -17.94 -5.11 -9.31
C GLU A 183 -16.45 -4.98 -8.95
N GLY A 184 -15.60 -4.99 -9.97
CA GLY A 184 -14.16 -4.81 -9.83
C GLY A 184 -13.74 -3.45 -9.25
N LEU A 185 -14.64 -2.47 -9.16
CA LEU A 185 -14.41 -1.13 -8.59
C LEU A 185 -15.27 -0.85 -7.33
N ALA A 186 -16.09 -1.79 -6.87
CA ALA A 186 -16.98 -1.60 -5.72
C ALA A 186 -16.21 -1.22 -4.43
N ASP A 187 -14.99 -1.72 -4.27
CA ASP A 187 -14.14 -1.38 -3.14
C ASP A 187 -13.64 0.08 -3.15
N CYS A 188 -13.58 0.71 -4.32
CA CYS A 188 -13.24 2.13 -4.47
C CYS A 188 -14.40 3.00 -3.94
N VAL A 189 -15.65 2.65 -4.26
CA VAL A 189 -16.85 3.31 -3.71
C VAL A 189 -16.93 3.11 -2.20
N ALA A 190 -16.71 1.88 -1.72
CA ALA A 190 -16.65 1.60 -0.28
C ALA A 190 -15.52 2.36 0.43
N ALA A 191 -14.45 2.70 -0.29
CA ALA A 191 -13.37 3.54 0.20
C ALA A 191 -13.69 5.05 0.17
N GLY A 192 -14.82 5.46 -0.42
CA GLY A 192 -15.29 6.85 -0.46
C GLY A 192 -15.15 7.54 -1.82
N ALA A 193 -14.93 6.79 -2.90
CA ALA A 193 -15.03 7.34 -4.25
C ALA A 193 -16.48 7.74 -4.57
N GLU A 194 -16.67 8.80 -5.37
CA GLU A 194 -17.98 9.19 -5.86
C GLU A 194 -18.57 8.08 -6.75
N ALA A 195 -19.70 7.50 -6.33
CA ALA A 195 -20.30 6.35 -7.00
C ALA A 195 -20.63 6.61 -8.48
N ALA A 196 -21.12 7.82 -8.81
CA ALA A 196 -21.44 8.18 -10.19
C ALA A 196 -20.18 8.29 -11.06
N ALA A 197 -19.08 8.83 -10.53
CA ALA A 197 -17.80 8.88 -11.23
C ALA A 197 -17.21 7.48 -11.48
N VAL A 198 -17.29 6.59 -10.47
CA VAL A 198 -16.86 5.19 -10.61
C VAL A 198 -17.74 4.42 -11.61
N ALA A 199 -19.05 4.66 -11.62
CA ALA A 199 -19.95 4.04 -12.60
C ALA A 199 -19.66 4.50 -14.04
N ARG A 200 -19.31 5.78 -14.25
CA ARG A 200 -18.84 6.28 -15.56
C ARG A 200 -17.55 5.58 -15.99
N LEU A 201 -16.58 5.43 -15.06
CA LEU A 201 -15.33 4.72 -15.34
C LEU A 201 -15.58 3.25 -15.70
N ALA A 202 -16.44 2.54 -14.95
CA ALA A 202 -16.78 1.15 -15.24
C ALA A 202 -17.36 0.99 -16.65
N LYS A 203 -18.31 1.86 -17.03
CA LYS A 203 -18.89 1.87 -18.38
C LYS A 203 -17.84 2.15 -19.46
N ALA A 204 -16.93 3.08 -19.22
CA ALA A 204 -15.85 3.39 -20.17
C ALA A 204 -14.90 2.19 -20.37
N ILE A 205 -14.57 1.46 -19.30
CA ILE A 205 -13.78 0.21 -19.36
C ILE A 205 -14.52 -0.89 -20.13
N GLU A 206 -15.83 -1.03 -19.91
CA GLU A 206 -16.68 -1.99 -20.63
C GLU A 206 -16.88 -1.61 -22.11
N ALA A 207 -16.82 -0.33 -22.44
CA ALA A 207 -16.82 0.15 -23.83
C ALA A 207 -15.44 0.02 -24.51
N ASP A 208 -14.37 -0.21 -23.73
CA ASP A 208 -12.96 -0.15 -24.18
C ASP A 208 -12.60 1.20 -24.85
N ASP A 209 -13.17 2.29 -24.35
CA ASP A 209 -12.95 3.65 -24.87
C ASP A 209 -11.88 4.37 -24.04
N ASP A 210 -10.64 4.42 -24.56
CA ASP A 210 -9.50 5.01 -23.87
C ASP A 210 -9.71 6.49 -23.52
N ALA A 211 -10.36 7.27 -24.40
CA ALA A 211 -10.61 8.69 -24.13
C ALA A 211 -11.63 8.88 -23.00
N ALA A 212 -12.71 8.07 -23.01
CA ALA A 212 -13.68 8.06 -21.91
C ALA A 212 -13.07 7.56 -20.60
N ILE A 213 -12.17 6.57 -20.65
CA ILE A 213 -11.42 6.07 -19.49
C ILE A 213 -10.57 7.19 -18.91
N GLU A 214 -9.77 7.90 -19.73
CA GLU A 214 -8.93 9.00 -19.25
C GLU A 214 -9.74 10.12 -18.59
N ALA A 215 -10.85 10.52 -19.22
CA ALA A 215 -11.76 11.53 -18.67
C ALA A 215 -12.39 11.08 -17.34
N ALA A 216 -12.85 9.83 -17.26
CA ALA A 216 -13.44 9.28 -16.04
C ALA A 216 -12.41 9.11 -14.91
N VAL A 217 -11.19 8.68 -15.22
CA VAL A 217 -10.08 8.61 -14.26
C VAL A 217 -9.74 9.99 -13.71
N ALA A 218 -9.67 11.00 -14.56
CA ALA A 218 -9.44 12.37 -14.13
C ALA A 218 -10.53 12.85 -13.17
N ALA A 219 -11.80 12.51 -13.43
CA ALA A 219 -12.93 12.86 -12.56
C ALA A 219 -12.89 12.12 -11.21
N VAL A 220 -12.45 10.86 -11.16
CA VAL A 220 -12.36 10.10 -9.89
C VAL A 220 -11.13 10.52 -9.05
N ARG A 221 -10.06 11.00 -9.71
CA ARG A 221 -8.80 11.37 -9.03
C ARG A 221 -8.69 12.84 -8.65
N GLY A 222 -9.43 13.72 -9.33
CA GLY A 222 -9.54 15.15 -9.02
C GLY A 222 -10.20 15.39 -7.68
#